data_AF-A0AAW6D9V3-F1
#
_entry.id   AF-A0AAW6D9V3-F1
#
_cell.length_a   1.000
_cell.length_b   1.000
_cell.length_c   1.000
_cell.angle_alpha   90.00
_cell.angle_beta   90.00
_cell.angle_gamma   90.00
#
_symmetry.space_group_name_H-M   'P 1'
#
loop_
_entity.id
_entity.type
_entity.pdbx_description
1 polymer ?
#
loop_
_entity_poly.entity_id
_entity_poly.type
_entity_poly.pdbx_seq_one_letter_code
_entity_poly.pdbx_strand_id
1 'polypeptide(L)'
;MKSVPVATTVGNHDADNANYTYHFNPANSSSLGDNGRVGGDYYYTYGDALFMILNTQDTNMEEHRQFIESTVAANTDCKWKIVTLHQDIYGSAEHSNEPEITNLRYSLVPVFEQNDIDLVLAGHDHAYSRTKMLKGGQFKMEYSDDEFEEQLEKDMDAGENPDTLYEAPGNISEDTQDEGEQKYLKYLHAVMDEEAVMELTGNQETAVNSDGIMYLTAGSSSGSKYYDLVPRQQTYIANRWQQDVPTYSVVDITETTLTVNTYRTDTQEPIDTQFMLVKSVDHGQLSALIEEAGSKNPEEYTTESYQTMQQALEGARTVNADPAADTATLTNAYTALKTALDQLEMKHQENLNPPSSSDSPDNGQSQNGGTSGSMSDQTTHTEGINKKPVTSKTTVKTGDAVPIAGVVIVMLTALLCGGGVLVARRKRDQK
;
A
#
# COMPACT_ATOMS: atom_id res chain seq x y z
N MET A 1 -4.12 6.15 -21.62
CA MET A 1 -2.81 5.67 -21.12
C MET A 1 -1.85 5.27 -22.25
N LYS A 2 -1.70 6.05 -23.34
CA LYS A 2 -0.80 5.64 -24.46
C LYS A 2 0.69 5.86 -24.18
N SER A 3 1.02 6.54 -23.08
CA SER A 3 2.38 7.01 -22.75
C SER A 3 2.92 6.42 -21.44
N VAL A 4 2.19 5.51 -20.80
CA VAL A 4 2.57 4.87 -19.55
C VAL A 4 2.60 3.36 -19.80
N PRO A 5 3.75 2.68 -19.63
CA PRO A 5 3.80 1.22 -19.66
C PRO A 5 2.85 0.64 -18.61
N VAL A 6 2.12 -0.41 -18.96
CA VAL A 6 1.19 -1.09 -18.07
C VAL A 6 1.62 -2.55 -17.97
N ALA A 7 1.89 -3.00 -16.75
CA ALA A 7 2.03 -4.41 -16.39
C ALA A 7 0.75 -4.85 -15.67
N THR A 8 0.24 -6.03 -16.00
CA THR A 8 -1.07 -6.50 -15.54
C THR A 8 -0.96 -7.88 -14.92
N THR A 9 -1.54 -8.05 -13.74
CA THR A 9 -1.68 -9.36 -13.10
C THR A 9 -3.00 -9.98 -13.52
N VAL A 10 -2.98 -11.26 -13.89
CA VAL A 10 -4.19 -12.02 -14.22
C VAL A 10 -4.98 -12.28 -12.95
N GLY A 11 -6.28 -11.98 -12.96
CA GLY A 11 -7.19 -12.35 -11.88
C GLY A 11 -8.25 -13.37 -12.30
N ASN A 12 -9.10 -13.75 -11.34
CA ASN A 12 -10.18 -14.72 -11.54
C ASN A 12 -11.19 -14.29 -12.62
N HIS A 13 -11.35 -12.99 -12.85
CA HIS A 13 -12.20 -12.45 -13.92
C HIS A 13 -11.56 -12.51 -15.33
N ASP A 14 -10.26 -12.74 -15.41
CA ASP A 14 -9.51 -12.89 -16.67
C ASP A 14 -9.28 -14.36 -17.03
N ALA A 15 -9.13 -15.22 -16.00
CA ALA A 15 -8.66 -16.60 -16.09
C ALA A 15 -9.35 -17.44 -17.18
N ASP A 16 -10.65 -17.22 -17.34
CA ASP A 16 -11.53 -17.97 -18.22
C ASP A 16 -11.81 -17.30 -19.58
N ASN A 17 -11.01 -16.31 -19.96
CA ASN A 17 -11.24 -15.58 -21.20
C ASN A 17 -9.95 -15.18 -21.91
N ALA A 18 -9.79 -15.64 -23.16
CA ALA A 18 -8.67 -15.28 -24.02
C ALA A 18 -8.56 -13.77 -24.31
N ASN A 19 -9.59 -12.97 -23.99
CA ASN A 19 -9.58 -11.52 -24.11
C ASN A 19 -8.33 -10.89 -23.46
N TYR A 20 -7.84 -11.41 -22.33
CA TYR A 20 -6.62 -10.91 -21.71
C TYR A 20 -5.44 -10.92 -22.70
N THR A 21 -5.21 -12.06 -23.36
CA THR A 21 -4.12 -12.25 -24.33
C THR A 21 -4.24 -11.40 -25.59
N TYR A 22 -5.44 -10.89 -25.89
CA TYR A 22 -5.66 -10.01 -27.04
C TYR A 22 -5.34 -8.54 -26.74
N HIS A 23 -5.30 -8.15 -25.47
CA HIS A 23 -5.15 -6.75 -25.04
C HIS A 23 -3.81 -6.47 -24.36
N PHE A 24 -3.22 -7.48 -23.72
CA PHE A 24 -1.96 -7.35 -23.00
C PHE A 24 -0.86 -8.20 -23.65
N ASN A 25 0.36 -7.66 -23.63
CA ASN A 25 1.55 -8.33 -24.13
C ASN A 25 2.62 -8.30 -23.03
N PRO A 26 2.56 -9.22 -22.06
CA PRO A 26 3.51 -9.26 -20.96
C PRO A 26 4.94 -9.49 -21.45
N ALA A 27 5.92 -8.90 -20.75
CA ALA A 27 7.33 -9.10 -21.06
C ALA A 27 7.86 -10.37 -20.38
N ASN A 28 8.80 -11.07 -21.01
CA ASN A 28 9.47 -12.25 -20.44
C ASN A 28 8.50 -13.31 -19.85
N SER A 29 7.40 -13.61 -20.55
CA SER A 29 6.46 -14.64 -20.13
C SER A 29 7.09 -16.03 -20.09
N SER A 30 6.73 -16.78 -19.06
CA SER A 30 7.08 -18.17 -18.85
C SER A 30 5.93 -19.10 -19.24
N SER A 31 6.23 -20.39 -19.41
CA SER A 31 5.21 -21.45 -19.42
C SER A 31 4.92 -22.02 -18.04
N LEU A 32 5.63 -21.56 -17.01
CA LEU A 32 5.40 -21.91 -15.60
C LEU A 32 4.23 -21.09 -15.07
N GLY A 33 3.33 -21.71 -14.30
CA GLY A 33 2.12 -21.07 -13.79
C GLY A 33 1.07 -20.82 -14.89
N ASP A 34 1.20 -21.51 -16.05
CA ASP A 34 0.29 -21.33 -17.18
C ASP A 34 -1.01 -22.11 -16.93
N ASN A 35 -2.11 -21.37 -16.80
CA ASN A 35 -3.44 -21.96 -16.64
C ASN A 35 -4.04 -22.52 -17.96
N GLY A 36 -3.26 -22.50 -19.05
CA GLY A 36 -3.63 -23.00 -20.37
C GLY A 36 -4.52 -22.06 -21.18
N ARG A 37 -4.81 -20.86 -20.68
CA ARG A 37 -5.77 -19.93 -21.30
C ARG A 37 -5.27 -18.50 -21.45
N VAL A 38 -4.66 -17.95 -20.40
CA VAL A 38 -4.19 -16.56 -20.38
C VAL A 38 -2.67 -16.41 -20.18
N GLY A 39 -1.95 -17.54 -20.17
CA GLY A 39 -0.50 -17.60 -20.04
C GLY A 39 -0.05 -17.84 -18.60
N GLY A 40 1.27 -17.94 -18.42
CA GLY A 40 1.89 -18.16 -17.11
C GLY A 40 2.47 -16.92 -16.47
N ASP A 41 3.35 -17.16 -15.50
CA ASP A 41 4.08 -16.13 -14.78
C ASP A 41 4.98 -15.33 -15.72
N TYR A 42 5.25 -14.07 -15.38
CA TYR A 42 6.15 -13.23 -16.16
C TYR A 42 6.88 -12.22 -15.28
N TYR A 43 7.95 -11.62 -15.80
CA TYR A 43 8.73 -10.64 -15.04
C TYR A 43 9.19 -9.47 -15.92
N TYR A 44 9.48 -8.36 -15.25
CA TYR A 44 10.21 -7.25 -15.85
C TYR A 44 11.09 -6.57 -14.82
N THR A 45 12.08 -5.82 -15.29
CA THR A 45 12.90 -4.95 -14.45
C THR A 45 12.60 -3.49 -14.76
N TYR A 46 12.67 -2.63 -13.74
CA TYR A 46 12.55 -1.19 -13.89
C TYR A 46 13.47 -0.50 -12.88
N GLY A 47 14.55 0.13 -13.37
CA GLY A 47 15.62 0.61 -12.49
C GLY A 47 16.24 -0.54 -11.72
N ASP A 48 16.37 -0.38 -10.40
CA ASP A 48 16.96 -1.38 -9.49
C ASP A 48 15.94 -2.42 -9.00
N ALA A 49 14.71 -2.43 -9.53
CA ALA A 49 13.65 -3.33 -9.09
C ALA A 49 13.35 -4.44 -10.10
N LEU A 50 13.25 -5.66 -9.59
CA LEU A 50 12.70 -6.84 -10.27
C LEU A 50 11.24 -7.01 -9.85
N PHE A 51 10.33 -7.01 -10.82
CA PHE A 51 8.92 -7.32 -10.63
C PHE A 51 8.64 -8.71 -11.18
N MET A 52 8.09 -9.59 -10.33
CA MET A 52 7.66 -10.94 -10.67
C MET A 52 6.15 -11.05 -10.51
N ILE A 53 5.47 -11.41 -11.58
CA ILE A 53 4.01 -11.37 -11.67
C ILE A 53 3.55 -12.82 -11.77
N LEU A 54 2.90 -13.29 -10.70
CA LEU A 54 2.43 -14.66 -10.61
C LEU A 54 0.98 -14.77 -11.08
N ASN A 55 0.71 -15.73 -11.95
CA ASN A 55 -0.65 -16.10 -12.31
C ASN A 55 -1.22 -17.09 -11.29
N THR A 56 -1.70 -16.58 -10.16
CA THR A 56 -2.31 -17.40 -9.10
C THR A 56 -3.69 -17.97 -9.45
N GLN A 57 -4.10 -17.92 -10.72
CA GLN A 57 -5.23 -18.70 -11.23
C GLN A 57 -4.81 -20.12 -11.63
N ASP A 58 -3.50 -20.37 -11.71
CA ASP A 58 -2.93 -21.69 -11.62
C ASP A 58 -2.55 -22.00 -10.16
N THR A 59 -2.71 -23.26 -9.74
CA THR A 59 -2.42 -23.70 -8.37
C THR A 59 -1.13 -24.52 -8.28
N ASN A 60 -0.34 -24.59 -9.35
CA ASN A 60 0.90 -25.34 -9.36
C ASN A 60 2.03 -24.58 -8.65
N MET A 61 2.06 -24.73 -7.33
CA MET A 61 3.06 -24.10 -6.47
C MET A 61 4.51 -24.43 -6.88
N GLU A 62 4.77 -25.62 -7.42
CA GLU A 62 6.13 -25.97 -7.83
C GLU A 62 6.59 -25.17 -9.05
N GLU A 63 5.68 -24.86 -9.98
CA GLU A 63 6.00 -24.02 -11.13
C GLU A 63 6.25 -22.57 -10.73
N HIS A 64 5.41 -22.00 -9.87
CA HIS A 64 5.62 -20.67 -9.30
C HIS A 64 6.96 -20.60 -8.54
N ARG A 65 7.32 -21.63 -7.77
CA ARG A 65 8.62 -21.72 -7.07
C ARG A 65 9.77 -21.67 -8.07
N GLN A 66 9.75 -22.54 -9.08
CA GLN A 66 10.79 -22.60 -10.11
C GLN A 66 10.93 -21.27 -10.87
N PHE A 67 9.80 -20.62 -11.15
CA PHE A 67 9.79 -19.32 -11.79
C PHE A 67 10.49 -18.25 -10.93
N ILE A 68 10.14 -18.14 -9.66
CA ILE A 68 10.74 -17.17 -8.74
C ILE A 68 12.24 -17.43 -8.60
N GLU A 69 12.64 -18.66 -8.27
CA GLU A 69 14.05 -19.01 -8.03
C GLU A 69 14.91 -18.73 -9.27
N SER A 70 14.46 -19.14 -10.46
CA SER A 70 15.19 -18.92 -11.70
C SER A 70 15.26 -17.45 -12.10
N THR A 71 14.17 -16.69 -11.89
CA THR A 71 14.12 -15.27 -12.21
C THR A 71 15.01 -14.46 -11.27
N VAL A 72 15.00 -14.76 -9.97
CA VAL A 72 15.89 -14.12 -8.99
C VAL A 72 17.35 -14.44 -9.30
N ALA A 73 17.67 -15.70 -9.60
CA ALA A 73 19.03 -16.10 -9.95
C ALA A 73 19.55 -15.44 -11.26
N ALA A 74 18.65 -15.07 -12.17
CA ALA A 74 19.01 -14.42 -13.44
C ALA A 74 19.15 -12.88 -13.34
N ASN A 75 18.60 -12.24 -12.31
CA ASN A 75 18.54 -10.77 -12.16
C ASN A 75 19.21 -10.32 -10.85
N THR A 76 20.45 -10.75 -10.62
CA THR A 76 21.19 -10.53 -9.36
C THR A 76 21.60 -9.06 -9.11
N ASP A 77 21.50 -8.22 -10.13
CA ASP A 77 21.80 -6.79 -10.06
C ASP A 77 20.65 -5.97 -9.46
N CYS A 78 19.40 -6.46 -9.54
CA CYS A 78 18.25 -5.82 -8.91
C CYS A 78 18.37 -5.86 -7.37
N LYS A 79 18.17 -4.70 -6.75
CA LYS A 79 18.20 -4.51 -5.29
C LYS A 79 16.87 -4.81 -4.64
N TRP A 80 15.78 -4.49 -5.35
CA TRP A 80 14.41 -4.69 -4.89
C TRP A 80 13.78 -5.86 -5.62
N LYS A 81 13.14 -6.76 -4.87
CA LYS A 81 12.36 -7.85 -5.44
C LYS A 81 10.92 -7.73 -5.01
N ILE A 82 10.04 -7.54 -5.99
CA ILE A 82 8.63 -7.26 -5.78
C ILE A 82 7.83 -8.36 -6.47
N VAL A 83 6.94 -8.99 -5.73
CA VAL A 83 5.97 -9.94 -6.29
C VAL A 83 4.63 -9.26 -6.43
N THR A 84 3.93 -9.51 -7.53
CA THR A 84 2.52 -9.15 -7.68
C THR A 84 1.71 -10.39 -7.96
N LEU A 85 0.56 -10.51 -7.32
CA LEU A 85 -0.37 -11.63 -7.47
C LEU A 85 -1.80 -11.11 -7.30
N HIS A 86 -2.81 -11.88 -7.73
CA HIS A 86 -4.18 -11.39 -7.64
C HIS A 86 -4.79 -11.63 -6.26
N GLN A 87 -4.63 -12.84 -5.74
CA GLN A 87 -5.30 -13.33 -4.52
C GLN A 87 -4.80 -12.63 -3.24
N ASP A 88 -5.69 -12.24 -2.33
CA ASP A 88 -5.27 -11.52 -1.13
C ASP A 88 -4.72 -12.44 -0.02
N ILE A 89 -3.46 -12.85 -0.16
CA ILE A 89 -2.83 -13.76 0.79
C ILE A 89 -2.56 -13.15 2.17
N TYR A 90 -2.69 -11.84 2.41
CA TYR A 90 -2.48 -11.24 3.73
C TYR A 90 -3.43 -10.05 3.97
N GLY A 91 -4.69 -10.27 3.65
CA GLY A 91 -5.72 -9.25 3.67
C GLY A 91 -6.45 -9.04 4.99
N SER A 92 -7.47 -8.18 4.89
CA SER A 92 -8.40 -7.86 5.97
C SER A 92 -9.87 -7.76 5.49
N ALA A 93 -10.21 -8.31 4.32
CA ALA A 93 -11.59 -8.45 3.88
C ALA A 93 -11.97 -9.94 3.80
N GLU A 94 -13.16 -10.21 3.27
CA GLU A 94 -13.85 -11.51 3.28
C GLU A 94 -12.95 -12.67 2.84
N HIS A 95 -12.31 -12.59 1.67
CA HIS A 95 -11.61 -13.75 1.11
C HIS A 95 -10.25 -14.02 1.74
N SER A 96 -9.60 -13.03 2.36
CA SER A 96 -8.29 -13.21 2.99
C SER A 96 -8.23 -14.30 4.08
N ASN A 97 -9.39 -14.63 4.68
CA ASN A 97 -9.53 -15.66 5.69
C ASN A 97 -10.11 -16.96 5.11
N GLU A 98 -10.31 -17.09 3.80
CA GLU A 98 -10.76 -18.36 3.23
C GLU A 98 -9.64 -19.41 3.30
N PRO A 99 -9.99 -20.68 3.57
CA PRO A 99 -9.07 -21.79 3.51
C PRO A 99 -8.14 -21.86 2.30
N GLU A 100 -8.67 -21.64 1.08
CA GLU A 100 -7.89 -21.70 -0.15
C GLU A 100 -6.80 -20.62 -0.17
N ILE A 101 -7.16 -19.40 0.23
CA ILE A 101 -6.27 -18.24 0.25
C ILE A 101 -5.18 -18.38 1.31
N THR A 102 -5.53 -18.89 2.48
CA THR A 102 -4.57 -19.18 3.55
C THR A 102 -3.67 -20.36 3.21
N ASN A 103 -4.17 -21.41 2.53
CA ASN A 103 -3.33 -22.48 2.00
C ASN A 103 -2.33 -21.95 0.95
N LEU A 104 -2.77 -21.05 0.06
CA LEU A 104 -1.93 -20.37 -0.90
C LEU A 104 -0.85 -19.52 -0.22
N ARG A 105 -1.23 -18.72 0.80
CA ARG A 105 -0.31 -17.95 1.65
C ARG A 105 0.82 -18.85 2.18
N TYR A 106 0.48 -19.91 2.89
CA TYR A 106 1.49 -20.76 3.53
C TYR A 106 2.33 -21.59 2.54
N SER A 107 1.88 -21.72 1.30
CA SER A 107 2.64 -22.35 0.22
C SER A 107 3.64 -21.38 -0.43
N LEU A 108 3.25 -20.12 -0.63
CA LEU A 108 4.06 -19.09 -1.28
C LEU A 108 5.05 -18.40 -0.35
N VAL A 109 4.64 -18.07 0.88
CA VAL A 109 5.45 -17.28 1.83
C VAL A 109 6.85 -17.88 2.05
N PRO A 110 7.02 -19.20 2.26
CA PRO A 110 8.36 -19.77 2.41
C PRO A 110 9.25 -19.57 1.17
N VAL A 111 8.67 -19.56 -0.03
CA VAL A 111 9.39 -19.31 -1.28
C VAL A 111 9.78 -17.84 -1.37
N PHE A 112 8.88 -16.93 -0.99
CA PHE A 112 9.18 -15.49 -0.97
C PHE A 112 10.31 -15.16 0.02
N GLU A 113 10.26 -15.73 1.22
CA GLU A 113 11.30 -15.54 2.23
C GLU A 113 12.65 -16.10 1.80
N GLN A 114 12.69 -17.28 1.17
CA GLN A 114 13.93 -17.90 0.68
C GLN A 114 14.59 -17.13 -0.47
N ASN A 115 13.84 -16.27 -1.16
CA ASN A 115 14.32 -15.51 -2.30
C ASN A 115 14.48 -14.00 -2.00
N ASP A 116 14.40 -13.62 -0.71
CA ASP A 116 14.45 -12.25 -0.20
C ASP A 116 13.53 -11.29 -1.01
N ILE A 117 12.25 -11.65 -1.11
CA ILE A 117 11.21 -10.74 -1.62
C ILE A 117 10.96 -9.63 -0.60
N ASP A 118 10.93 -8.38 -1.04
CA ASP A 118 10.77 -7.21 -0.17
C ASP A 118 9.31 -6.80 0.02
N LEU A 119 8.54 -6.90 -1.07
CA LEU A 119 7.17 -6.40 -1.17
C LEU A 119 6.31 -7.35 -2.00
N VAL A 120 5.11 -7.63 -1.51
CA VAL A 120 4.08 -8.36 -2.25
C VAL A 120 2.87 -7.45 -2.43
N LEU A 121 2.43 -7.30 -3.67
CA LEU A 121 1.25 -6.51 -4.05
C LEU A 121 0.12 -7.45 -4.48
N ALA A 122 -1.04 -7.30 -3.86
CA ALA A 122 -2.24 -8.10 -4.10
C ALA A 122 -3.45 -7.23 -4.47
N GLY A 123 -4.50 -7.89 -4.97
CA GLY A 123 -5.82 -7.30 -5.25
C GLY A 123 -6.93 -8.15 -4.64
N HIS A 124 -7.93 -8.50 -5.45
CA HIS A 124 -9.05 -9.41 -5.11
C HIS A 124 -10.03 -8.93 -4.02
N ASP A 125 -9.55 -8.59 -2.82
CA ASP A 125 -10.36 -8.33 -1.61
C ASP A 125 -11.02 -6.95 -1.55
N HIS A 126 -10.97 -6.18 -2.65
CA HIS A 126 -11.66 -4.90 -2.88
C HIS A 126 -11.67 -3.87 -1.73
N ALA A 127 -10.82 -4.03 -0.73
CA ALA A 127 -10.57 -3.19 0.41
C ALA A 127 -9.06 -2.99 0.53
N TYR A 128 -8.66 -1.82 1.04
CA TYR A 128 -7.25 -1.56 1.24
C TYR A 128 -6.76 -2.24 2.53
N SER A 129 -5.61 -2.90 2.45
CA SER A 129 -4.92 -3.39 3.64
C SER A 129 -3.40 -3.33 3.45
N ARG A 130 -2.68 -3.04 4.53
CA ARG A 130 -1.22 -3.08 4.60
C ARG A 130 -0.80 -3.82 5.86
N THR A 131 0.11 -4.76 5.71
CA THR A 131 0.67 -5.48 6.84
C THR A 131 1.77 -4.69 7.54
N LYS A 132 2.06 -5.09 8.78
CA LYS A 132 3.39 -4.90 9.38
C LYS A 132 4.43 -5.72 8.58
N MET A 133 5.71 -5.57 8.89
CA MET A 133 6.73 -6.49 8.33
C MET A 133 6.53 -7.88 8.90
N LEU A 134 6.51 -8.89 8.02
CA LEU A 134 6.27 -10.28 8.40
C LEU A 134 7.47 -11.16 8.05
N LYS A 135 7.78 -12.12 8.92
CA LYS A 135 8.74 -13.19 8.68
C LYS A 135 8.38 -14.44 9.49
N GLY A 136 8.39 -15.60 8.86
CA GLY A 136 8.11 -16.88 9.49
C GLY A 136 6.61 -17.19 9.59
N GLY A 137 5.82 -16.78 8.59
CA GLY A 137 4.43 -17.22 8.48
C GLY A 137 4.35 -18.75 8.41
N GLN A 138 3.59 -19.38 9.31
CA GLN A 138 3.51 -20.84 9.38
C GLN A 138 2.09 -21.33 9.56
N PHE A 139 1.79 -22.41 8.83
CA PHE A 139 0.52 -23.09 8.96
C PHE A 139 0.46 -23.95 10.21
N LYS A 140 -0.61 -23.79 11.02
CA LYS A 140 -0.75 -24.49 12.30
C LYS A 140 -1.93 -25.45 12.40
N MET A 141 -2.84 -25.53 11.43
CA MET A 141 -4.07 -26.37 11.53
C MET A 141 -4.66 -26.78 10.19
N GLU A 142 -5.18 -27.99 10.03
CA GLU A 142 -5.92 -28.42 8.82
C GLU A 142 -7.41 -28.01 8.85
N TYR A 143 -7.99 -27.72 7.68
CA TYR A 143 -9.41 -27.38 7.45
C TYR A 143 -9.81 -27.68 5.99
N SER A 144 -11.12 -27.66 5.67
CA SER A 144 -11.64 -27.76 4.30
C SER A 144 -12.26 -26.44 3.81
N ASP A 145 -12.34 -26.28 2.49
CA ASP A 145 -12.70 -25.02 1.82
C ASP A 145 -14.00 -24.37 2.33
N ASP A 146 -15.06 -25.16 2.52
CA ASP A 146 -16.39 -24.65 2.88
C ASP A 146 -16.67 -24.69 4.40
N GLU A 147 -15.65 -24.98 5.24
CA GLU A 147 -15.89 -25.33 6.65
C GLU A 147 -16.41 -24.17 7.51
N PHE A 148 -16.19 -22.92 7.07
CA PHE A 148 -16.43 -21.72 7.87
C PHE A 148 -17.29 -20.65 7.18
N GLU A 149 -17.79 -20.91 5.97
CA GLU A 149 -18.56 -19.94 5.18
C GLU A 149 -19.79 -19.43 5.95
N GLU A 150 -20.55 -20.34 6.59
CA GLU A 150 -21.73 -19.98 7.40
C GLU A 150 -21.36 -19.08 8.60
N GLN A 151 -20.24 -19.36 9.28
CA GLN A 151 -19.82 -18.56 10.42
C GLN A 151 -19.25 -17.21 9.98
N LEU A 152 -18.55 -17.15 8.85
CA LEU A 152 -18.05 -15.90 8.27
C LEU A 152 -19.23 -15.00 7.86
N GLU A 153 -20.20 -15.53 7.10
CA GLU A 153 -21.41 -14.82 6.70
C GLU A 153 -22.15 -14.29 7.93
N LYS A 154 -22.36 -15.14 8.94
CA LYS A 154 -22.98 -14.74 10.21
C LYS A 154 -22.24 -13.62 10.92
N ASP A 155 -20.91 -13.69 10.99
CA ASP A 155 -20.08 -12.76 11.75
C ASP A 155 -19.97 -11.38 11.08
N MET A 156 -20.04 -11.36 9.74
CA MET A 156 -20.06 -10.16 8.91
C MET A 156 -21.45 -9.57 8.71
N ASP A 157 -22.53 -10.34 8.92
CA ASP A 157 -23.91 -9.94 8.65
C ASP A 157 -24.28 -8.58 9.27
N ALA A 158 -24.45 -7.58 8.41
CA ALA A 158 -24.85 -6.22 8.78
C ALA A 158 -26.39 -6.04 8.86
N GLY A 159 -27.17 -7.09 8.59
CA GLY A 159 -28.63 -7.07 8.57
C GLY A 159 -29.23 -6.49 7.28
N GLU A 160 -30.55 -6.24 7.27
CA GLU A 160 -31.24 -5.67 6.11
C GLU A 160 -31.07 -4.13 6.02
N ASN A 161 -30.65 -3.63 4.86
CA ASN A 161 -30.37 -2.21 4.58
C ASN A 161 -29.38 -1.57 5.58
N PRO A 162 -28.16 -2.10 5.73
CA PRO A 162 -27.16 -1.39 6.49
C PRO A 162 -26.85 -0.07 5.76
N ASP A 163 -26.75 1.03 6.52
CA ASP A 163 -25.93 2.15 6.06
C ASP A 163 -24.52 1.59 5.79
N THR A 164 -23.77 2.13 4.82
CA THR A 164 -22.41 1.65 4.54
C THR A 164 -21.59 1.59 5.85
N LEU A 165 -21.16 0.37 6.22
CA LEU A 165 -20.37 0.13 7.41
C LEU A 165 -18.91 -0.03 7.00
N TYR A 166 -18.06 0.85 7.53
CA TYR A 166 -16.61 0.78 7.30
C TYR A 166 -15.91 -0.16 8.30
N GLU A 167 -16.66 -0.74 9.24
CA GLU A 167 -16.24 -1.76 10.19
C GLU A 167 -17.37 -2.80 10.29
N ALA A 168 -17.07 -4.09 10.05
CA ALA A 168 -18.07 -5.14 10.19
C ALA A 168 -18.47 -5.38 11.66
N PRO A 169 -19.71 -5.82 11.92
CA PRO A 169 -20.32 -5.79 13.26
C PRO A 169 -19.75 -6.80 14.27
N GLY A 170 -19.17 -7.92 13.83
CA GLY A 170 -18.58 -8.91 14.72
C GLY A 170 -19.62 -9.64 15.56
N ASN A 171 -20.54 -10.33 14.88
CA ASN A 171 -21.71 -10.93 15.52
C ASN A 171 -21.39 -12.19 16.36
N ILE A 172 -20.20 -12.78 16.21
CA ILE A 172 -19.76 -13.93 17.00
C ILE A 172 -18.93 -13.45 18.20
N SER A 173 -19.39 -13.77 19.41
CA SER A 173 -18.67 -13.42 20.65
C SER A 173 -17.50 -14.36 20.91
N GLU A 174 -16.39 -13.83 21.43
CA GLU A 174 -15.21 -14.63 21.84
C GLU A 174 -15.53 -15.66 22.94
N ASP A 175 -16.62 -15.48 23.71
CA ASP A 175 -17.08 -16.39 24.74
C ASP A 175 -18.26 -17.29 24.30
N THR A 176 -18.50 -17.40 23.00
CA THR A 176 -19.56 -18.24 22.44
C THR A 176 -19.50 -19.69 22.93
N GLN A 177 -20.67 -20.28 23.10
CA GLN A 177 -20.84 -21.69 23.48
C GLN A 177 -21.24 -22.57 22.30
N ASP A 178 -21.43 -21.99 21.11
CA ASP A 178 -21.69 -22.74 19.89
C ASP A 178 -20.40 -23.41 19.39
N GLU A 179 -20.44 -24.72 19.13
CA GLU A 179 -19.26 -25.49 18.76
C GLU A 179 -18.70 -25.08 17.38
N GLY A 180 -19.57 -24.68 16.44
CA GLY A 180 -19.17 -24.22 15.11
C GLY A 180 -18.46 -22.87 15.19
N GLU A 181 -19.03 -21.94 15.95
CA GLU A 181 -18.42 -20.63 16.19
C GLU A 181 -17.07 -20.73 16.93
N GLN A 182 -16.96 -21.59 17.94
CA GLN A 182 -15.68 -21.83 18.62
C GLN A 182 -14.61 -22.36 17.66
N LYS A 183 -15.00 -23.24 16.73
CA LYS A 183 -14.09 -23.78 15.72
C LYS A 183 -13.63 -22.69 14.74
N TYR A 184 -14.55 -21.85 14.27
CA TYR A 184 -14.27 -20.70 13.42
C TYR A 184 -13.32 -19.70 14.11
N LEU A 185 -13.60 -19.32 15.35
CA LEU A 185 -12.72 -18.41 16.11
C LEU A 185 -11.32 -19.00 16.30
N LYS A 186 -11.23 -20.30 16.62
CA LYS A 186 -9.94 -20.98 16.72
C LYS A 186 -9.17 -20.91 15.40
N TYR A 187 -9.86 -21.10 14.27
CA TYR A 187 -9.29 -20.93 12.94
C TYR A 187 -8.76 -19.52 12.72
N LEU A 188 -9.58 -18.50 12.94
CA LEU A 188 -9.18 -17.09 12.80
C LEU A 188 -7.92 -16.80 13.62
N HIS A 189 -7.90 -17.18 14.91
CA HIS A 189 -6.75 -16.99 15.80
C HIS A 189 -5.48 -17.68 15.28
N ALA A 190 -5.61 -18.85 14.64
CA ALA A 190 -4.45 -19.56 14.11
C ALA A 190 -3.86 -18.92 12.85
N VAL A 191 -4.68 -18.26 12.04
CA VAL A 191 -4.25 -17.59 10.79
C VAL A 191 -3.92 -16.10 10.98
N MET A 192 -4.00 -15.59 12.21
CA MET A 192 -3.53 -14.24 12.54
C MET A 192 -2.01 -14.09 12.44
N ASP A 193 -1.23 -15.19 12.38
CA ASP A 193 0.23 -15.17 12.23
C ASP A 193 0.96 -14.22 13.21
N GLU A 194 0.50 -14.15 14.47
CA GLU A 194 1.04 -13.22 15.48
C GLU A 194 2.57 -13.34 15.66
N GLU A 195 3.08 -14.56 15.63
CA GLU A 195 4.52 -14.85 15.75
C GLU A 195 5.33 -14.44 14.51
N ALA A 196 4.68 -14.18 13.37
CA ALA A 196 5.34 -13.71 12.16
C ALA A 196 5.54 -12.19 12.14
N VAL A 197 4.84 -11.47 13.02
CA VAL A 197 4.94 -10.01 13.09
C VAL A 197 6.31 -9.59 13.61
N MET A 198 7.06 -8.86 12.79
CA MET A 198 8.34 -8.30 13.19
C MET A 198 8.14 -6.99 13.94
N GLU A 199 8.85 -6.86 15.06
CA GLU A 199 9.01 -5.60 15.76
C GLU A 199 10.09 -4.76 15.08
N LEU A 200 9.69 -3.63 14.50
CA LEU A 200 10.62 -2.64 13.96
C LEU A 200 11.01 -1.63 15.05
N THR A 201 12.02 -0.80 14.77
CA THR A 201 12.34 0.32 15.66
C THR A 201 11.44 1.53 15.39
N GLY A 202 11.09 2.30 16.41
CA GLY A 202 10.35 3.56 16.24
C GLY A 202 8.86 3.36 16.01
N ASN A 203 8.29 4.00 14.98
CA ASN A 203 6.85 4.07 14.72
C ASN A 203 6.29 2.88 13.94
N GLN A 204 7.08 1.81 13.70
CA GLN A 204 6.71 0.66 12.88
C GLN A 204 6.47 0.96 11.39
N GLU A 205 6.76 2.17 10.90
CA GLU A 205 6.54 2.56 9.50
C GLU A 205 7.81 2.55 8.66
N THR A 206 8.94 2.14 9.25
CA THR A 206 10.21 2.07 8.53
C THR A 206 10.96 0.82 8.89
N ALA A 207 11.22 -0.02 7.88
CA ALA A 207 12.00 -1.24 8.02
C ALA A 207 13.39 -1.04 7.42
N VAL A 208 14.40 -1.12 8.27
CA VAL A 208 15.81 -0.92 7.91
C VAL A 208 16.51 -2.25 7.81
N ASN A 209 17.03 -2.58 6.62
CA ASN A 209 17.70 -3.84 6.30
C ASN A 209 16.96 -5.05 6.87
N SER A 210 15.64 -5.05 6.66
CA SER A 210 14.77 -6.10 7.17
C SER A 210 14.85 -7.34 6.27
N ASP A 211 14.83 -8.51 6.90
CA ASP A 211 14.66 -9.79 6.21
C ASP A 211 13.18 -10.19 6.09
N GLY A 212 12.26 -9.33 6.53
CA GLY A 212 10.82 -9.57 6.41
C GLY A 212 10.27 -9.06 5.09
N ILE A 213 8.97 -9.30 4.90
CA ILE A 213 8.21 -8.93 3.71
C ILE A 213 7.03 -8.05 4.13
N MET A 214 6.77 -6.98 3.37
CA MET A 214 5.54 -6.21 3.49
C MET A 214 4.53 -6.69 2.45
N TYR A 215 3.27 -6.89 2.85
CA TYR A 215 2.17 -7.24 1.95
C TYR A 215 1.17 -6.08 1.90
N LEU A 216 0.69 -5.79 0.70
CA LEU A 216 -0.32 -4.75 0.48
C LEU A 216 -1.39 -5.25 -0.47
N THR A 217 -2.63 -5.16 -0.01
CA THR A 217 -3.82 -5.33 -0.82
C THR A 217 -4.26 -3.98 -1.34
N ALA A 218 -4.20 -3.81 -2.66
CA ALA A 218 -4.79 -2.64 -3.29
C ALA A 218 -6.32 -2.74 -3.21
N GLY A 219 -6.98 -1.66 -2.82
CA GLY A 219 -8.44 -1.57 -2.82
C GLY A 219 -9.03 -1.61 -4.24
N SER A 220 -10.35 -1.38 -4.35
CA SER A 220 -11.03 -1.42 -5.64
C SER A 220 -10.72 -0.20 -6.52
N SER A 221 -9.71 -0.29 -7.37
CA SER A 221 -9.31 0.81 -8.29
C SER A 221 -10.35 1.11 -9.39
N SER A 222 -11.20 0.13 -9.74
CA SER A 222 -12.26 0.31 -10.74
C SER A 222 -13.51 1.00 -10.17
N GLY A 223 -13.69 0.96 -8.85
CA GLY A 223 -14.91 1.34 -8.17
C GLY A 223 -16.15 0.51 -8.52
N SER A 224 -15.98 -0.68 -9.11
CA SER A 224 -17.09 -1.52 -9.57
C SER A 224 -17.70 -2.39 -8.46
N LYS A 225 -16.90 -2.73 -7.44
CA LYS A 225 -17.29 -3.57 -6.29
C LYS A 225 -16.41 -3.19 -5.10
N TYR A 226 -16.97 -3.25 -3.89
CA TYR A 226 -16.28 -3.03 -2.62
C TYR A 226 -16.66 -4.15 -1.66
N TYR A 227 -15.75 -4.48 -0.75
CA TYR A 227 -16.01 -5.41 0.34
C TYR A 227 -15.84 -4.72 1.68
N ASP A 228 -16.66 -5.14 2.63
CA ASP A 228 -16.54 -4.74 4.02
C ASP A 228 -15.30 -5.39 4.64
N LEU A 229 -14.70 -4.68 5.59
CA LEU A 229 -13.59 -5.23 6.38
C LEU A 229 -14.10 -6.32 7.31
N VAL A 230 -13.36 -7.41 7.49
CA VAL A 230 -13.75 -8.44 8.47
C VAL A 230 -13.78 -7.86 9.89
N PRO A 231 -14.66 -8.36 10.79
CA PRO A 231 -14.85 -7.76 12.10
C PRO A 231 -13.58 -7.72 12.94
N ARG A 232 -12.82 -8.83 12.92
CA ARG A 232 -11.58 -8.98 13.67
C ARG A 232 -10.40 -8.59 12.79
N GLN A 233 -9.73 -7.50 13.16
CA GLN A 233 -8.47 -7.14 12.53
C GLN A 233 -7.39 -8.17 12.87
N GLN A 234 -6.77 -8.75 11.84
CA GLN A 234 -5.67 -9.68 12.02
C GLN A 234 -4.44 -8.97 12.61
N THR A 235 -3.67 -9.66 13.45
CA THR A 235 -2.55 -9.05 14.20
C THR A 235 -1.42 -8.54 13.29
N TYR A 236 -1.31 -9.12 12.08
CA TYR A 236 -0.40 -8.70 11.03
C TYR A 236 -0.79 -7.40 10.31
N ILE A 237 -2.04 -6.93 10.42
CA ILE A 237 -2.49 -5.71 9.72
C ILE A 237 -2.03 -4.46 10.48
N ALA A 238 -1.26 -3.61 9.81
CA ALA A 238 -0.86 -2.28 10.30
C ALA A 238 -1.96 -1.25 10.04
N ASN A 239 -2.54 -1.26 8.84
CA ASN A 239 -3.64 -0.38 8.46
C ASN A 239 -4.61 -1.08 7.50
N ARG A 240 -5.89 -0.76 7.59
CA ARG A 240 -6.96 -1.24 6.71
C ARG A 240 -7.97 -0.14 6.48
N TRP A 241 -8.55 -0.08 5.27
CA TRP A 241 -9.44 1.02 4.91
C TRP A 241 -10.44 0.62 3.84
N GLN A 242 -11.70 0.99 4.04
CA GLN A 242 -12.76 0.90 3.05
C GLN A 242 -13.70 2.09 3.26
N GLN A 243 -14.00 2.83 2.19
CA GLN A 243 -15.07 3.85 2.20
C GLN A 243 -15.92 3.85 0.93
N ASP A 244 -15.98 2.75 0.20
CA ASP A 244 -16.61 2.66 -1.13
C ASP A 244 -16.07 3.69 -2.13
N VAL A 245 -14.78 4.01 -1.98
CA VAL A 245 -14.06 4.98 -2.80
C VAL A 245 -12.86 4.28 -3.42
N PRO A 246 -12.64 4.45 -4.75
CA PRO A 246 -11.49 3.84 -5.38
C PRO A 246 -10.19 4.40 -4.82
N THR A 247 -9.19 3.54 -4.70
CA THR A 247 -7.86 3.90 -4.20
C THR A 247 -6.79 3.59 -5.22
N TYR A 248 -5.63 4.24 -5.05
CA TYR A 248 -4.42 3.90 -5.78
C TYR A 248 -3.22 4.10 -4.86
N SER A 249 -2.17 3.30 -5.09
CA SER A 249 -0.91 3.43 -4.38
C SER A 249 0.18 3.93 -5.33
N VAL A 250 1.07 4.75 -4.79
CA VAL A 250 2.29 5.22 -5.45
C VAL A 250 3.47 4.55 -4.74
N VAL A 251 4.29 3.85 -5.51
CA VAL A 251 5.51 3.20 -5.03
C VAL A 251 6.70 3.91 -5.65
N ASP A 252 7.48 4.61 -4.82
CA ASP A 252 8.70 5.27 -5.26
C ASP A 252 9.92 4.42 -4.86
N ILE A 253 10.76 4.11 -5.84
CA ILE A 253 11.92 3.22 -5.67
C ILE A 253 13.19 3.97 -6.03
N THR A 254 14.17 3.92 -5.14
CA THR A 254 15.56 4.33 -5.36
C THR A 254 16.47 3.12 -5.12
N GLU A 255 17.78 3.28 -5.33
CA GLU A 255 18.76 2.23 -5.01
C GLU A 255 18.65 1.74 -3.55
N THR A 256 18.31 2.65 -2.63
CA THR A 256 18.37 2.42 -1.17
C THR A 256 17.01 2.44 -0.49
N THR A 257 15.96 2.99 -1.12
CA THR A 257 14.62 3.09 -0.50
C THR A 257 13.49 2.65 -1.41
N LEU A 258 12.47 2.06 -0.83
CA LEU A 258 11.15 1.87 -1.42
C LEU A 258 10.13 2.48 -0.48
N THR A 259 9.31 3.41 -0.97
CA THR A 259 8.18 3.97 -0.20
C THR A 259 6.86 3.55 -0.80
N VAL A 260 5.83 3.44 0.05
CA VAL A 260 4.46 3.21 -0.40
C VAL A 260 3.54 4.23 0.23
N ASN A 261 2.77 4.92 -0.62
CA ASN A 261 1.76 5.89 -0.23
C ASN A 261 0.45 5.53 -0.91
N THR A 262 -0.67 5.51 -0.18
CA THR A 262 -1.98 5.16 -0.74
C THR A 262 -2.96 6.31 -0.57
N TYR A 263 -3.72 6.58 -1.63
CA TYR A 263 -4.62 7.73 -1.73
C TYR A 263 -6.02 7.30 -2.16
N ARG A 264 -7.02 8.04 -1.69
CA ARG A 264 -8.38 8.01 -2.23
C ARG A 264 -8.46 8.85 -3.51
N THR A 265 -9.19 8.36 -4.51
CA THR A 265 -9.24 8.99 -5.84
C THR A 265 -10.08 10.28 -5.91
N ASP A 266 -11.02 10.48 -5.00
CA ASP A 266 -11.97 11.60 -5.01
C ASP A 266 -11.40 12.90 -4.42
N THR A 267 -10.61 12.82 -3.33
CA THR A 267 -9.98 13.97 -2.69
C THR A 267 -8.46 14.01 -2.85
N GLN A 268 -7.83 12.91 -3.29
CA GLN A 268 -6.37 12.71 -3.30
C GLN A 268 -5.73 12.78 -1.90
N GLU A 269 -6.53 12.68 -0.84
CA GLU A 269 -6.00 12.60 0.52
C GLU A 269 -5.37 11.23 0.77
N PRO A 270 -4.29 11.16 1.56
CA PRO A 270 -3.73 9.88 1.98
C PRO A 270 -4.73 9.14 2.88
N ILE A 271 -4.80 7.82 2.71
CA ILE A 271 -5.63 6.92 3.57
C ILE A 271 -4.79 6.10 4.56
N ASP A 272 -3.47 6.24 4.45
CA ASP A 272 -2.47 5.55 5.26
C ASP A 272 -1.27 6.46 5.49
N THR A 273 -0.51 6.17 6.54
CA THR A 273 0.85 6.67 6.72
C THR A 273 1.76 6.11 5.64
N GLN A 274 2.80 6.86 5.27
CA GLN A 274 3.82 6.37 4.38
C GLN A 274 4.59 5.22 5.04
N PHE A 275 4.70 4.10 4.35
CA PHE A 275 5.60 3.02 4.74
C PHE A 275 6.90 3.09 3.94
N MET A 276 8.04 2.83 4.58
CA MET A 276 9.37 2.90 3.96
C MET A 276 10.20 1.65 4.24
N LEU A 277 10.72 1.03 3.19
CA LEU A 277 11.79 0.04 3.27
C LEU A 277 13.11 0.72 2.94
N VAL A 278 14.16 0.41 3.70
CA VAL A 278 15.51 0.97 3.51
C VAL A 278 16.52 -0.18 3.48
N LYS A 279 17.28 -0.32 2.39
CA LYS A 279 18.44 -1.23 2.32
C LYS A 279 19.62 -0.66 3.11
N SER A 280 20.61 -1.49 3.43
CA SER A 280 21.84 -1.02 4.08
C SER A 280 22.49 0.14 3.31
N VAL A 281 22.93 1.18 4.02
CA VAL A 281 23.53 2.38 3.44
C VAL A 281 25.03 2.48 3.72
N ASP A 282 25.80 2.89 2.71
CA ASP A 282 27.21 3.27 2.86
C ASP A 282 27.44 4.79 2.85
N HIS A 283 28.69 5.21 3.09
CA HIS A 283 29.09 6.62 3.09
C HIS A 283 28.83 7.33 1.75
N GLY A 284 28.96 6.63 0.63
CA GLY A 284 28.73 7.20 -0.70
C GLY A 284 27.24 7.51 -0.91
N GLN A 285 26.38 6.56 -0.57
CA GLN A 285 24.92 6.71 -0.64
C GLN A 285 24.41 7.79 0.32
N LEU A 286 24.93 7.86 1.55
CA LEU A 286 24.62 8.94 2.48
C LEU A 286 25.12 10.30 1.96
N SER A 287 26.30 10.36 1.35
CA SER A 287 26.84 11.58 0.72
C SER A 287 25.93 12.10 -0.39
N ALA A 288 25.42 11.21 -1.25
CA ALA A 288 24.52 11.60 -2.34
C ALA A 288 23.22 12.22 -1.81
N LEU A 289 22.63 11.64 -0.75
CA LEU A 289 21.43 12.21 -0.12
C LEU A 289 21.70 13.56 0.57
N ILE A 290 22.88 13.71 1.19
CA ILE A 290 23.33 14.98 1.78
C ILE A 290 23.44 16.07 0.70
N GLU A 291 23.96 15.74 -0.49
CA GLU A 291 24.05 16.66 -1.62
C GLU A 291 22.66 17.05 -2.14
N GLU A 292 21.75 16.07 -2.29
CA GLU A 292 20.37 16.34 -2.70
C GLU A 292 19.67 17.28 -1.71
N ALA A 293 19.72 16.96 -0.42
CA ALA A 293 19.14 17.77 0.65
C ALA A 293 19.74 19.17 0.71
N GLY A 294 21.07 19.28 0.57
CA GLY A 294 21.78 20.55 0.55
C GLY A 294 21.43 21.45 -0.65
N SER A 295 20.83 20.88 -1.70
CA SER A 295 20.42 21.63 -2.89
C SER A 295 19.01 22.24 -2.81
N LYS A 296 18.21 21.87 -1.80
CA LYS A 296 16.83 22.36 -1.66
C LYS A 296 16.82 23.85 -1.31
N ASN A 297 15.95 24.62 -1.97
CA ASN A 297 15.86 26.06 -1.78
C ASN A 297 14.93 26.42 -0.59
N PRO A 298 15.42 27.05 0.50
CA PRO A 298 14.59 27.42 1.65
C PRO A 298 13.40 28.33 1.33
N GLU A 299 13.46 29.06 0.21
CA GLU A 299 12.39 29.96 -0.18
C GLU A 299 11.16 29.21 -0.69
N GLU A 300 11.32 27.98 -1.18
CA GLU A 300 10.26 27.15 -1.76
C GLU A 300 9.44 26.39 -0.72
N TYR A 301 9.97 26.16 0.49
CA TYR A 301 9.36 25.28 1.50
C TYR A 301 8.92 26.00 2.77
N THR A 302 7.93 25.45 3.49
CA THR A 302 7.51 25.98 4.78
C THR A 302 8.70 26.03 5.75
N THR A 303 8.73 27.06 6.60
CA THR A 303 9.86 27.25 7.53
C THR A 303 10.05 26.03 8.43
N GLU A 304 8.95 25.40 8.87
CA GLU A 304 8.95 24.25 9.76
C GLU A 304 9.49 22.98 9.08
N SER A 305 8.97 22.62 7.90
CA SER A 305 9.46 21.44 7.17
C SER A 305 10.93 21.59 6.76
N TYR A 306 11.35 22.77 6.29
CA TYR A 306 12.73 23.04 5.92
C TYR A 306 13.69 23.01 7.12
N GLN A 307 13.26 23.50 8.29
CA GLN A 307 14.06 23.39 9.52
C GLN A 307 14.25 21.95 9.97
N THR A 308 13.21 21.12 9.85
CA THR A 308 13.27 19.69 10.17
C THR A 308 14.26 18.97 9.24
N MET A 309 14.17 19.22 7.93
CA MET A 309 15.13 18.68 6.95
C MET A 309 16.57 19.15 7.23
N GLN A 310 16.77 20.44 7.55
CA GLN A 310 18.12 20.95 7.89
C GLN A 310 18.72 20.29 9.13
N GLN A 311 17.93 20.00 10.16
CA GLN A 311 18.42 19.29 11.35
C GLN A 311 18.87 17.88 11.01
N ALA A 312 18.08 17.15 10.21
CA ALA A 312 18.44 15.82 9.74
C ALA A 312 19.69 15.86 8.84
N LEU A 313 19.82 16.89 7.99
CA LEU A 313 20.97 17.10 7.12
C LEU A 313 22.27 17.28 7.91
N GLU A 314 22.24 18.05 8.99
CA GLU A 314 23.43 18.25 9.84
C GLU A 314 23.81 16.96 10.60
N GLY A 315 22.81 16.21 11.08
CA GLY A 315 23.02 14.88 11.66
C GLY A 315 23.68 13.93 10.66
N ALA A 316 23.17 13.88 9.43
CA ALA A 316 23.73 13.09 8.34
C ALA A 316 25.16 13.48 8.00
N ARG A 317 25.49 14.78 7.92
CA ARG A 317 26.86 15.27 7.70
C ARG A 317 27.81 14.84 8.82
N THR A 318 27.36 14.91 10.07
CA THR A 318 28.15 14.51 11.22
C THR A 318 28.49 13.01 11.15
N VAL A 319 27.48 12.18 10.90
CA VAL A 319 27.67 10.72 10.75
C VAL A 319 28.56 10.40 9.55
N ASN A 320 28.33 11.04 8.40
CA ASN A 320 29.08 10.76 7.18
C ASN A 320 30.56 11.20 7.26
N ALA A 321 30.89 12.13 8.15
CA ALA A 321 32.26 12.59 8.40
C ALA A 321 33.07 11.64 9.30
N ASP A 322 32.41 10.73 10.03
CA ASP A 322 33.07 9.73 10.86
C ASP A 322 33.37 8.46 10.03
N PRO A 323 34.63 8.21 9.63
CA PRO A 323 34.99 7.03 8.84
C PRO A 323 34.82 5.70 9.60
N ALA A 324 34.54 5.74 10.91
CA ALA A 324 34.28 4.58 11.73
C ALA A 324 32.77 4.31 11.95
N ALA A 325 31.88 5.14 11.38
CA ALA A 325 30.44 4.92 11.46
C ALA A 325 30.07 3.55 10.86
N ASP A 326 29.33 2.75 11.62
CA ASP A 326 28.86 1.45 11.15
C ASP A 326 27.64 1.58 10.22
N THR A 327 27.31 0.49 9.52
CA THR A 327 26.19 0.45 8.58
C THR A 327 24.86 0.82 9.23
N ALA A 328 24.64 0.44 10.49
CA ALA A 328 23.41 0.79 11.21
C ALA A 328 23.32 2.30 11.45
N THR A 329 24.42 2.93 11.87
CA THR A 329 24.51 4.38 12.10
C THR A 329 24.31 5.16 10.80
N LEU A 330 24.97 4.71 9.72
CA LEU A 330 24.81 5.29 8.38
C LEU A 330 23.36 5.19 7.89
N THR A 331 22.76 4.01 8.03
CA THR A 331 21.39 3.78 7.56
C THR A 331 20.38 4.58 8.37
N ASN A 332 20.53 4.69 9.70
CA ASN A 332 19.67 5.52 10.53
C ASN A 332 19.75 7.01 10.16
N ALA A 333 20.96 7.52 9.88
CA ALA A 333 21.15 8.89 9.44
C ALA A 333 20.55 9.15 8.06
N TYR A 334 20.72 8.19 7.14
CA TYR A 334 20.09 8.22 5.82
C TYR A 334 18.57 8.26 5.94
N THR A 335 17.98 7.32 6.69
CA THR A 335 16.54 7.21 6.89
C THR A 335 15.98 8.53 7.45
N ALA A 336 16.59 9.07 8.51
CA ALA A 336 16.16 10.32 9.10
C ALA A 336 16.18 11.49 8.10
N LEU A 337 17.24 11.60 7.30
CA LEU A 337 17.34 12.63 6.26
C LEU A 337 16.32 12.42 5.14
N LYS A 338 16.13 11.18 4.68
CA LYS A 338 15.18 10.84 3.62
C LYS A 338 13.75 11.11 4.03
N THR A 339 13.34 10.68 5.23
CA THR A 339 12.02 11.00 5.79
C THR A 339 11.80 12.51 5.86
N ALA A 340 12.80 13.28 6.31
CA ALA A 340 12.67 14.73 6.40
C ALA A 340 12.62 15.41 5.02
N LEU A 341 13.25 14.83 4.00
CA LEU A 341 13.12 15.27 2.60
C LEU A 341 11.73 14.98 2.05
N ASP A 342 11.20 13.79 2.30
CA ASP A 342 9.87 13.36 1.80
C ASP A 342 8.73 14.14 2.48
N GLN A 343 8.97 14.68 3.67
CA GLN A 343 8.05 15.55 4.42
C GLN A 343 8.26 17.04 4.14
N LEU A 344 9.07 17.42 3.14
CA LEU A 344 9.20 18.81 2.74
C LEU A 344 7.88 19.33 2.18
N GLU A 345 7.38 20.42 2.77
CA GLU A 345 6.13 21.04 2.35
C GLU A 345 6.43 22.32 1.57
N MET A 346 5.97 22.40 0.33
CA MET A 346 6.11 23.63 -0.45
C MET A 346 5.29 24.77 0.19
N LYS A 347 5.83 26.00 0.22
CA LYS A 347 5.01 27.19 0.43
C LYS A 347 4.00 27.22 -0.70
N HIS A 348 2.72 27.18 -0.35
CA HIS A 348 1.64 27.24 -1.33
C HIS A 348 1.88 28.44 -2.26
N GLN A 349 2.21 28.20 -3.53
CA GLN A 349 2.22 29.26 -4.52
C GLN A 349 0.76 29.60 -4.79
N GLU A 350 0.27 30.72 -4.24
CA GLU A 350 -0.91 31.38 -4.82
C GLU A 350 -0.56 31.72 -6.28
N ASN A 351 -0.94 30.85 -7.20
CA ASN A 351 -0.79 31.14 -8.63
C ASN A 351 -1.79 32.25 -9.00
N LEU A 352 -1.22 33.46 -9.04
CA LEU A 352 -1.51 34.55 -9.97
C LEU A 352 -2.51 34.17 -11.07
N ASN A 353 -3.70 34.77 -11.02
CA ASN A 353 -4.64 34.78 -12.15
C ASN A 353 -3.92 35.27 -13.42
N PRO A 354 -4.11 34.61 -14.59
CA PRO A 354 -3.69 35.19 -15.85
C PRO A 354 -4.58 36.43 -16.15
N PRO A 355 -4.03 37.52 -16.72
CA PRO A 355 -4.83 38.67 -17.08
C PRO A 355 -5.82 38.30 -18.20
N SER A 356 -7.09 38.60 -17.98
CA SER A 356 -8.13 38.51 -19.00
C SER A 356 -7.83 39.50 -20.13
N SER A 357 -7.52 39.01 -21.33
CA SER A 357 -7.56 39.83 -22.54
C SER A 357 -8.93 39.72 -23.19
N SER A 358 -9.73 40.77 -23.00
CA SER A 358 -10.85 41.12 -23.86
C SER A 358 -10.35 42.01 -25.00
N ASP A 359 -10.58 41.61 -26.26
CA ASP A 359 -11.01 42.49 -27.37
C ASP A 359 -11.27 41.69 -28.67
N SER A 360 -12.57 41.42 -28.92
CA SER A 360 -13.43 41.51 -30.14
C SER A 360 -12.86 41.55 -31.59
N PRO A 361 -13.68 41.42 -32.69
CA PRO A 361 -15.12 41.11 -32.80
C PRO A 361 -15.55 40.09 -33.90
N ASP A 362 -16.81 39.64 -33.76
CA ASP A 362 -17.89 39.44 -34.76
C ASP A 362 -17.58 39.12 -36.24
N ASN A 363 -18.17 38.02 -36.74
CA ASN A 363 -18.80 38.00 -38.06
C ASN A 363 -19.87 36.88 -38.18
N GLY A 364 -21.13 37.27 -38.05
CA GLY A 364 -22.12 37.16 -39.14
C GLY A 364 -22.73 35.81 -39.56
N GLN A 365 -24.05 35.73 -39.35
CA GLN A 365 -25.12 35.20 -40.25
C GLN A 365 -25.35 33.68 -40.39
N SER A 366 -26.52 33.19 -39.94
CA SER A 366 -27.76 32.94 -40.75
C SER A 366 -27.82 31.44 -41.15
N GLN A 367 -28.92 30.67 -41.13
CA GLN A 367 -30.33 30.98 -41.30
C GLN A 367 -31.24 29.83 -40.82
N ASN A 368 -32.50 30.22 -40.71
CA ASN A 368 -33.75 29.63 -40.28
C ASN A 368 -34.30 28.39 -41.05
N GLY A 369 -35.26 27.68 -40.42
CA GLY A 369 -36.36 26.91 -41.04
C GLY A 369 -36.30 25.39 -40.85
N GLY A 370 -37.32 24.64 -40.42
CA GLY A 370 -38.73 24.93 -40.18
C GLY A 370 -39.55 23.62 -40.34
N THR A 371 -40.08 23.11 -39.23
CA THR A 371 -41.39 22.43 -39.01
C THR A 371 -41.90 21.22 -39.84
N SER A 372 -42.22 20.18 -39.05
CA SER A 372 -43.53 19.47 -38.93
C SER A 372 -43.82 18.22 -39.77
N GLY A 373 -44.16 17.12 -39.06
CA GLY A 373 -44.79 15.92 -39.57
C GLY A 373 -44.94 14.85 -38.48
N SER A 374 -46.11 14.82 -37.82
CA SER A 374 -46.48 13.95 -36.70
C SER A 374 -47.01 12.59 -37.16
N MET A 375 -46.76 11.52 -36.38
CA MET A 375 -47.70 10.45 -35.95
C MET A 375 -46.96 9.15 -35.57
N SER A 376 -46.92 8.89 -34.25
CA SER A 376 -47.24 7.62 -33.55
C SER A 376 -46.70 6.29 -34.13
N ASP A 377 -46.07 5.39 -33.38
CA ASP A 377 -46.54 4.85 -32.10
C ASP A 377 -45.39 4.15 -31.32
N GLN A 378 -45.68 3.89 -30.05
CA GLN A 378 -44.83 3.49 -28.93
C GLN A 378 -44.00 2.20 -29.10
N THR A 379 -42.73 2.22 -28.66
CA THR A 379 -42.27 1.55 -27.42
C THR A 379 -40.79 1.86 -27.18
N THR A 380 -40.54 2.66 -26.12
CA THR A 380 -39.22 3.17 -25.74
C THR A 380 -38.54 2.27 -24.71
N HIS A 381 -37.36 1.79 -25.07
CA HIS A 381 -36.24 1.66 -24.14
C HIS A 381 -35.81 3.05 -23.68
N THR A 382 -35.52 3.24 -22.38
CA THR A 382 -34.69 4.37 -21.92
C THR A 382 -33.87 3.98 -20.70
N GLU A 383 -32.57 4.13 -20.89
CA GLU A 383 -31.50 4.23 -19.90
C GLU A 383 -31.58 5.56 -19.11
N GLY A 384 -30.97 5.53 -17.91
CA GLY A 384 -30.04 6.54 -17.42
C GLY A 384 -30.54 7.98 -17.21
N ILE A 385 -30.90 8.32 -15.97
CA ILE A 385 -31.00 9.72 -15.53
C ILE A 385 -29.91 10.01 -14.50
N ASN A 386 -28.88 10.74 -14.93
CA ASN A 386 -27.95 11.47 -14.07
C ASN A 386 -28.52 12.87 -13.79
N LYS A 387 -28.87 13.17 -12.53
CA LYS A 387 -29.17 14.53 -12.07
C LYS A 387 -28.04 15.02 -11.15
N LYS A 388 -27.36 16.09 -11.56
CA LYS A 388 -26.43 16.87 -10.73
C LYS A 388 -27.16 17.56 -9.57
N PRO A 389 -26.61 17.59 -8.34
CA PRO A 389 -27.01 18.56 -7.33
C PRO A 389 -26.20 19.85 -7.42
N VAL A 390 -26.83 20.89 -6.89
CA VAL A 390 -26.47 22.31 -6.92
C VAL A 390 -25.47 22.62 -5.80
N THR A 391 -24.40 23.36 -6.12
CA THR A 391 -23.39 23.83 -5.17
C THR A 391 -23.92 24.93 -4.25
N SER A 392 -24.01 24.66 -2.95
CA SER A 392 -24.10 25.67 -1.89
C SER A 392 -22.70 26.02 -1.40
N LYS A 393 -22.31 27.29 -1.56
CA LYS A 393 -21.07 27.85 -1.00
C LYS A 393 -21.13 27.85 0.52
N THR A 394 -20.18 27.18 1.17
CA THR A 394 -19.85 27.43 2.58
C THR A 394 -18.34 27.41 2.72
N THR A 395 -17.77 28.55 3.06
CA THR A 395 -16.37 28.71 3.43
C THR A 395 -16.17 28.03 4.78
N VAL A 396 -15.38 26.95 4.82
CA VAL A 396 -15.01 26.30 6.08
C VAL A 396 -13.56 26.64 6.38
N LYS A 397 -13.31 27.12 7.60
CA LYS A 397 -11.99 27.38 8.17
C LYS A 397 -11.28 26.05 8.39
N THR A 398 -10.05 25.93 7.90
CA THR A 398 -9.10 24.87 8.29
C THR A 398 -8.81 25.00 9.78
N GLY A 399 -9.31 24.06 10.58
CA GLY A 399 -9.04 23.95 12.00
C GLY A 399 -7.85 23.03 12.22
N ASP A 400 -6.77 23.65 12.68
CA ASP A 400 -5.70 23.17 13.55
C ASP A 400 -4.91 21.91 13.16
N ALA A 401 -3.65 22.17 12.78
CA ALA A 401 -2.56 21.23 12.71
C ALA A 401 -2.43 20.45 14.03
N VAL A 402 -2.46 19.12 13.93
CA VAL A 402 -1.95 18.25 14.99
C VAL A 402 -0.43 18.41 14.99
N PRO A 403 0.21 18.77 16.12
CA PRO A 403 1.64 18.99 16.13
C PRO A 403 2.38 17.65 16.08
N ILE A 404 2.92 17.28 14.91
CA ILE A 404 3.85 16.15 14.73
C ILE A 404 5.29 16.59 15.11
N ALA A 405 5.43 17.42 16.15
CA ALA A 405 6.73 17.85 16.67
C ALA A 405 7.29 16.86 17.73
N GLY A 406 6.51 15.85 18.14
CA GLY A 406 6.83 15.00 19.28
C GLY A 406 7.75 13.80 19.00
N VAL A 407 7.85 13.32 17.76
CA VAL A 407 8.49 12.03 17.45
C VAL A 407 9.93 12.18 16.93
N VAL A 408 10.24 13.27 16.21
CA VAL A 408 11.57 13.50 15.61
C VAL A 408 12.67 13.70 16.66
N ILE A 409 12.33 14.20 17.86
CA ILE A 409 13.31 14.43 18.95
C ILE A 409 13.84 13.10 19.53
N VAL A 410 13.08 12.00 19.44
CA VAL A 410 13.50 10.71 20.03
C VAL A 410 14.57 10.01 19.19
N MET A 411 14.52 10.10 17.85
CA MET A 411 15.59 9.55 17.00
C MET A 411 16.91 10.31 17.17
N LEU A 412 16.87 11.64 17.30
CA LEU A 412 18.07 12.47 17.45
C LEU A 412 18.70 12.40 18.86
N THR A 413 17.91 12.19 19.91
CA THR A 413 18.46 12.01 21.27
C THR A 413 19.14 10.66 21.46
N ALA A 414 18.71 9.62 20.75
CA ALA A 414 19.38 8.32 20.75
C ALA A 414 20.78 8.38 20.08
N LEU A 415 20.94 9.20 19.03
CA LEU A 415 22.22 9.41 18.35
C LEU A 415 23.26 10.19 19.19
N LEU A 416 22.84 10.94 20.23
CA LEU A 416 23.73 11.77 21.06
C LEU A 416 24.10 11.16 22.43
N CYS A 417 23.52 10.03 22.83
CA CYS A 417 23.75 9.45 24.16
C CYS A 417 24.74 8.27 24.19
N GLY A 418 25.83 8.37 23.42
CA GLY A 418 27.03 7.56 23.61
C GLY A 418 27.99 8.19 24.63
N GLY A 419 27.58 8.31 25.90
CA GLY A 419 28.44 8.91 26.93
C GLY A 419 27.82 8.86 28.32
N GLY A 420 28.30 7.95 29.17
CA GLY A 420 27.69 7.63 30.46
C GLY A 420 27.61 8.79 31.45
N VAL A 421 26.48 8.85 32.18
CA VAL A 421 26.38 9.58 33.44
C VAL A 421 25.67 8.70 34.48
N LEU A 422 26.47 8.25 35.44
CA LEU A 422 26.05 7.61 36.67
C LEU A 422 25.44 8.67 37.61
N VAL A 423 24.15 8.58 37.93
CA VAL A 423 23.56 9.39 39.01
C VAL A 423 22.89 8.50 40.05
N ALA A 424 23.56 8.34 41.18
CA ALA A 424 23.03 7.70 42.37
C ALA A 424 21.93 8.59 43.01
N ARG A 425 20.72 8.03 43.17
CA ARG A 425 19.61 8.67 43.89
C ARG A 425 19.83 8.58 45.41
N ARG A 426 19.79 9.71 46.11
CA ARG A 426 19.71 9.79 47.57
C ARG A 426 18.29 10.21 47.97
N LYS A 427 17.57 9.32 48.68
CA LYS A 427 16.25 9.60 49.27
C LYS A 427 16.36 10.68 50.35
N ARG A 428 15.38 11.58 50.42
CA ARG A 428 14.98 12.25 51.66
C ARG A 428 13.46 12.36 51.73
N ASP A 429 12.96 11.91 52.86
CA ASP A 429 11.56 11.83 53.25
C ASP A 429 10.94 13.22 53.45
N GLN A 430 9.66 13.35 53.10
CA GLN A 430 8.83 14.49 53.46
C GLN A 430 8.25 14.29 54.87
N LYS A 431 8.27 15.37 55.65
CA LYS A 431 7.42 15.57 56.83
C LYS A 431 6.27 16.46 56.44
#